data_AF-A0A1F4CZK6-F1
#
_entry.id   AF-A0A1F4CZK6-F1
#
_cell.length_a   1.000
_cell.length_b   1.000
_cell.length_c   1.000
_cell.angle_alpha   90.00
_cell.angle_beta   90.00
_cell.angle_gamma   90.00
#
_symmetry.space_group_name_H-M   'P 1'
#
loop_
_entity.id
_entity.type
_entity.pdbx_description
1 polymer ?
#
loop_
_entity_poly.entity_id
_entity_poly.type
_entity_poly.pdbx_seq_one_letter_code
_entity_poly.pdbx_strand_id
1 'polypeptide(L)'
;MPYVTIRYERNKLYEEVWAEAVTTVAKRYGISDVALRKRCKQLAVPLPPLGYWARVAAGKKPPTPPLPKYSGQTEIVRQRFVSEDAGETDPEHLIARREFKMRPENRIVVSETLDMPHPLIAATERALRRPKGRDPRDLQTKGRQSLDLCVSDGSVQRALRIMDALVKALDARGMPLRIIELDKKQRSCVTLQGQNLAIRLVEITVRTERKLHVDAVSVPVLS
;
A
#
# COMPACT_ATOMS: atom_id res chain seq x y z
N MET A 1 -13.43 -14.36 -16.55
CA MET A 1 -12.90 -13.83 -15.27
C MET A 1 -11.76 -14.75 -14.82
N PRO A 2 -10.48 -14.48 -15.15
CA PRO A 2 -9.42 -15.44 -14.87
C PRO A 2 -8.95 -15.33 -13.41
N TYR A 3 -9.68 -15.99 -12.51
CA TYR A 3 -9.15 -16.31 -11.19
C TYR A 3 -8.48 -17.68 -11.26
N VAL A 4 -7.22 -17.74 -10.85
CA VAL A 4 -6.50 -19.00 -10.70
C VAL A 4 -6.53 -19.40 -9.23
N THR A 5 -6.90 -20.65 -8.97
CA THR A 5 -6.84 -21.24 -7.64
C THR A 5 -5.46 -21.82 -7.40
N ILE A 6 -4.73 -21.27 -6.44
CA ILE A 6 -3.42 -21.75 -6.02
C ILE A 6 -3.58 -22.50 -4.70
N ARG A 7 -3.06 -23.73 -4.67
CA ARG A 7 -3.05 -24.61 -3.49
C ARG A 7 -1.63 -24.75 -2.96
N TYR A 8 -1.47 -24.55 -1.66
CA TYR A 8 -0.22 -24.74 -0.94
C TYR A 8 -0.39 -25.91 0.02
N GLU A 9 0.14 -27.08 -0.33
CA GLU A 9 0.13 -28.26 0.51
C GLU A 9 1.43 -28.34 1.31
N ARG A 10 1.34 -28.65 2.60
CA ARG A 10 2.47 -28.64 3.54
C ARG A 10 3.63 -29.53 3.09
N ASN A 11 3.34 -30.77 2.67
CA ASN A 11 4.36 -31.74 2.29
C ASN A 11 5.05 -31.32 0.98
N LYS A 12 4.26 -30.96 -0.04
CA LYS A 12 4.75 -30.47 -1.32
C LYS A 12 5.61 -29.22 -1.16
N LEU A 13 5.15 -28.26 -0.35
CA LEU A 13 5.89 -27.03 -0.10
C LEU A 13 7.22 -27.30 0.61
N TYR A 14 7.27 -28.27 1.52
CA TYR A 14 8.52 -28.71 2.15
C TYR A 14 9.48 -29.32 1.12
N GLU A 15 9.03 -30.24 0.26
CA GLU A 15 9.88 -30.82 -0.77
C GLU A 15 10.45 -29.76 -1.72
N GLU A 16 9.62 -28.81 -2.16
CA GLU A 16 10.04 -27.77 -3.10
C GLU A 16 11.07 -26.80 -2.50
N VAL A 17 10.85 -26.31 -1.27
CA VAL A 17 11.77 -25.32 -0.64
C VAL A 17 13.10 -25.93 -0.17
N TRP A 18 13.16 -27.26 -0.06
CA TRP A 18 14.40 -28.00 0.22
C TRP A 18 15.06 -28.56 -1.05
N ALA A 19 14.34 -28.60 -2.18
CA ALA A 19 14.89 -28.93 -3.50
C ALA A 19 15.45 -27.71 -4.25
N GLU A 20 14.85 -26.53 -4.07
CA GLU A 20 15.29 -25.29 -4.71
C GLU A 20 15.19 -24.05 -3.81
N ALA A 21 15.89 -22.99 -4.20
CA ALA A 21 15.83 -21.71 -3.51
C ALA A 21 14.39 -21.17 -3.46
N VAL A 22 14.01 -20.65 -2.29
CA VAL A 22 12.67 -20.08 -2.01
C VAL A 22 12.26 -19.04 -3.06
N THR A 23 13.23 -18.27 -3.58
CA THR A 23 13.02 -17.30 -4.65
C THR A 23 12.54 -17.92 -5.96
N THR A 24 13.05 -19.11 -6.30
CA THR A 24 12.67 -19.86 -7.50
C THR A 24 11.31 -20.51 -7.32
N VAL A 25 11.09 -21.15 -6.17
CA VAL A 25 9.80 -21.75 -5.80
C VAL A 25 8.69 -20.69 -5.80
N ALA A 26 8.95 -19.50 -5.26
CA ALA A 26 7.96 -18.43 -5.19
C ALA A 26 7.45 -17.98 -6.56
N LYS A 27 8.33 -17.97 -7.57
CA LYS A 27 7.97 -17.64 -8.96
C LYS A 27 6.96 -18.62 -9.54
N ARG A 28 7.04 -19.91 -9.24
CA ARG A 28 6.07 -20.92 -9.71
C ARG A 28 4.67 -20.68 -9.18
N TYR A 29 4.58 -20.16 -7.95
CA TYR A 29 3.33 -19.74 -7.33
C TYR A 29 2.94 -18.29 -7.70
N GLY A 30 3.74 -17.61 -8.52
CA GLY A 30 3.55 -16.21 -8.94
C GLY A 30 3.66 -15.18 -7.80
N ILE A 31 4.11 -15.56 -6.61
CA ILE A 31 4.16 -14.68 -5.42
C ILE A 31 5.58 -14.21 -5.11
N SER A 32 5.70 -13.22 -4.22
CA SER A 32 7.02 -12.82 -3.71
C SER A 32 7.61 -13.86 -2.77
N ASP A 33 8.93 -13.85 -2.64
CA ASP A 33 9.68 -14.69 -1.70
C ASP A 33 9.19 -14.50 -0.25
N VAL A 34 8.93 -13.25 0.17
CA VAL A 34 8.38 -12.92 1.50
C VAL A 34 6.99 -13.53 1.67
N ALA A 35 6.16 -13.51 0.63
CA ALA A 35 4.84 -14.13 0.68
C ALA A 35 4.93 -15.65 0.82
N LEU A 36 5.83 -16.31 0.08
CA LEU A 36 6.05 -17.75 0.20
C LEU A 36 6.57 -18.13 1.59
N ARG A 37 7.52 -17.36 2.16
CA ARG A 37 7.99 -17.55 3.53
C ARG A 37 6.88 -17.44 4.57
N LYS A 38 5.94 -16.49 4.39
CA LYS A 38 4.74 -16.40 5.24
C LYS A 38 3.87 -17.66 5.14
N ARG A 39 3.71 -18.24 3.95
CA ARG A 39 2.97 -19.51 3.77
C ARG A 39 3.67 -20.68 4.45
N CYS A 40 4.99 -20.79 4.29
CA CYS A 40 5.78 -21.83 4.96
C CYS A 40 5.63 -21.72 6.49
N LYS A 41 5.69 -20.49 7.04
CA LYS A 41 5.49 -20.25 8.47
C LYS A 41 4.08 -20.65 8.93
N GLN A 42 3.03 -20.34 8.16
CA GLN A 42 1.65 -20.71 8.47
C GLN A 42 1.42 -22.22 8.49
N LEU A 43 2.08 -22.96 7.59
CA LEU A 43 2.00 -24.41 7.48
C LEU A 43 3.03 -25.15 8.38
N ALA A 44 3.77 -24.42 9.23
CA ALA A 44 4.87 -24.98 10.01
C ALA A 44 5.86 -25.81 9.17
N VAL A 45 6.19 -25.31 7.99
CA VAL A 45 7.20 -25.87 7.08
C VAL A 45 8.55 -25.24 7.42
N PRO A 46 9.56 -26.02 7.84
CA PRO A 46 10.89 -25.49 8.09
C PRO A 46 11.52 -25.02 6.78
N LEU A 47 12.21 -23.89 6.83
CA LEU A 47 12.93 -23.32 5.69
C LEU A 47 14.43 -23.58 5.84
N PRO A 48 15.17 -23.76 4.74
CA PRO A 48 16.62 -23.84 4.79
C PRO A 48 17.21 -22.55 5.38
N PRO A 49 18.25 -22.65 6.24
CA PRO A 49 18.89 -21.50 6.86
C PRO A 49 19.60 -20.62 5.82
N LEU A 50 19.92 -19.38 6.21
CA LEU A 50 20.73 -18.50 5.37
C LEU A 50 22.06 -19.19 5.01
N GLY A 51 22.45 -19.10 3.73
CA GLY A 51 23.66 -19.74 3.23
C GLY A 51 23.55 -21.24 2.93
N TYR A 52 22.41 -21.90 3.21
CA TYR A 52 22.19 -23.30 2.82
C TYR A 52 22.43 -23.51 1.32
N TRP A 53 21.76 -22.72 0.47
CA TRP A 53 21.90 -22.81 -0.98
C TRP A 53 23.29 -22.44 -1.50
N ALA A 54 24.01 -21.54 -0.82
CA ALA A 54 25.41 -21.25 -1.15
C ALA A 54 26.32 -22.45 -0.88
N ARG A 55 26.07 -23.19 0.21
CA ARG A 55 26.80 -24.42 0.52
C ARG A 55 26.48 -25.54 -0.48
N VAL A 56 25.23 -25.67 -0.89
CA VAL A 56 24.81 -26.61 -1.95
C VAL A 56 25.47 -26.28 -3.28
N ALA A 57 25.48 -25.00 -3.68
CA ALA A 57 26.17 -24.54 -4.89
C ALA A 57 27.69 -24.80 -4.85
N ALA A 58 28.29 -24.76 -3.65
CA ALA A 58 29.69 -25.14 -3.42
C ALA A 58 29.91 -26.67 -3.33
N GLY A 59 28.95 -27.49 -3.74
CA GLY A 59 29.05 -28.95 -3.78
C GLY A 59 28.88 -29.66 -2.44
N LYS A 60 28.53 -28.95 -1.36
CA LYS A 60 28.32 -29.56 -0.03
C LYS A 60 26.90 -30.13 0.08
N LYS A 61 26.74 -31.21 0.86
CA LYS A 61 25.43 -31.83 1.18
C LYS A 61 25.03 -31.55 2.64
N PRO A 62 24.61 -30.32 2.98
CA PRO A 62 24.14 -30.00 4.32
C PRO A 62 22.85 -30.80 4.67
N PRO A 63 22.69 -31.19 5.95
CA PRO A 63 21.57 -32.02 6.38
C PRO A 63 20.22 -31.31 6.20
N THR A 64 19.22 -32.08 5.79
CA THR A 64 17.82 -31.65 5.67
C THR A 64 17.01 -32.21 6.86
N PRO A 65 16.50 -31.36 7.78
CA PRO A 65 15.73 -31.81 8.92
C PRO A 65 14.37 -32.37 8.47
N PRO A 66 13.90 -33.49 9.04
CA PRO A 66 12.60 -34.06 8.64
C PRO A 66 11.46 -33.08 8.92
N LEU A 67 10.39 -33.18 8.13
CA LEU A 67 9.20 -32.36 8.31
C LEU A 67 8.58 -32.64 9.71
N PRO A 68 8.48 -31.63 10.61
CA PRO A 68 7.97 -31.85 11.96
C PRO A 68 6.51 -32.35 11.96
N LYS A 69 6.11 -33.09 12.99
CA LYS A 69 4.68 -33.38 13.20
C LYS A 69 3.93 -32.06 13.43
N TYR A 70 2.78 -31.90 12.79
CA TYR A 70 1.96 -30.70 12.89
C TYR A 70 0.49 -31.10 12.82
N SER A 71 -0.30 -30.60 13.77
CA SER A 71 -1.74 -30.86 13.91
C SER A 71 -2.61 -29.71 13.39
N GLY A 72 -1.99 -28.67 12.83
CA GLY A 72 -2.71 -27.53 12.28
C GLY A 72 -3.08 -27.71 10.81
N GLN A 73 -3.37 -26.60 10.15
CA GLN A 73 -3.77 -26.56 8.74
C GLN A 73 -2.66 -27.13 7.83
N THR A 74 -2.99 -28.16 7.05
CA THR A 74 -2.05 -28.81 6.11
C THR A 74 -2.11 -28.25 4.69
N GLU A 75 -3.14 -27.47 4.38
CA GLU A 75 -3.36 -26.88 3.05
C GLU A 75 -3.88 -25.45 3.14
N ILE A 76 -3.35 -24.56 2.31
CA ILE A 76 -3.88 -23.21 2.10
C ILE A 76 -4.35 -23.09 0.64
N VAL A 77 -5.61 -22.73 0.44
CA VAL A 77 -6.18 -22.44 -0.88
C VAL A 77 -6.38 -20.93 -1.03
N ARG A 78 -5.91 -20.35 -2.14
CA ARG A 78 -6.08 -18.92 -2.44
C ARG A 78 -6.49 -18.74 -3.89
N GLN A 79 -7.49 -17.89 -4.11
CA GLN A 79 -7.80 -17.39 -5.44
C GLN A 79 -6.94 -16.15 -5.71
N ARG A 80 -6.30 -16.12 -6.87
CA ARG A 80 -5.53 -15.00 -7.36
C ARG A 80 -6.15 -14.51 -8.65
N PHE A 81 -6.41 -13.21 -8.74
CA PHE A 81 -6.73 -12.57 -10.00
C PHE A 81 -5.48 -12.56 -10.89
N VAL A 82 -5.59 -13.14 -12.07
CA VAL A 82 -4.56 -13.08 -13.11
C VAL A 82 -5.14 -12.22 -14.22
N SER A 83 -4.60 -11.02 -14.41
CA SER A 83 -4.91 -10.25 -15.60
C SER A 83 -4.23 -10.94 -16.80
N GLU A 84 -4.99 -11.24 -17.85
CA GLU A 84 -4.42 -11.61 -19.15
C GLU A 84 -3.52 -10.48 -19.67
N ASP A 85 -3.86 -9.23 -19.32
CA ASP A 85 -3.05 -8.01 -19.55
C ASP A 85 -1.97 -7.76 -18.49
N ALA A 86 -1.51 -8.78 -17.75
CA ALA A 86 -0.22 -8.69 -17.10
C ALA A 86 0.86 -8.74 -18.19
N GLY A 87 0.88 -7.73 -19.06
CA GLY A 87 1.92 -7.58 -20.06
C GLY A 87 3.25 -7.75 -19.37
N GLU A 88 4.06 -8.69 -19.87
CA GLU A 88 5.49 -8.61 -19.65
C GLU A 88 5.85 -7.15 -19.85
N THR A 89 6.32 -6.51 -18.78
CA THR A 89 6.62 -5.09 -18.87
C THR A 89 7.88 -5.04 -19.70
N ASP A 90 7.69 -4.85 -21.00
CA ASP A 90 8.75 -4.75 -21.98
C ASP A 90 9.85 -3.86 -21.40
N PRO A 91 11.11 -4.36 -21.30
CA PRO A 91 12.22 -3.57 -20.81
C PRO A 91 12.30 -2.19 -21.46
N GLU A 92 11.94 -2.07 -22.75
CA GLU A 92 11.89 -0.80 -23.47
C GLU A 92 10.82 0.15 -22.91
N HIS A 93 9.62 -0.37 -22.61
CA HIS A 93 8.55 0.40 -21.98
C HIS A 93 8.91 0.87 -20.55
N LEU A 94 9.68 0.06 -19.81
CA LEU A 94 10.21 0.45 -18.50
C LEU A 94 11.23 1.58 -18.60
N ILE A 95 12.13 1.51 -19.59
CA ILE A 95 13.13 2.55 -19.87
C ILE A 95 12.42 3.85 -20.28
N ALA A 96 11.50 3.78 -21.25
CA ALA A 96 10.74 4.94 -21.71
C ALA A 96 9.97 5.62 -20.56
N ARG A 97 9.35 4.84 -19.65
CA ARG A 97 8.67 5.38 -18.47
C ARG A 97 9.63 6.03 -17.47
N ARG A 98 10.85 5.51 -17.31
CA ARG A 98 11.89 6.12 -16.46
C ARG A 98 12.37 7.43 -17.06
N GLU A 99 12.72 7.44 -18.34
CA GLU A 99 13.17 8.64 -19.04
C GLU A 99 12.10 9.73 -19.01
N PHE A 100 10.83 9.37 -19.26
CA PHE A 100 9.71 10.29 -19.14
C PHE A 100 9.64 10.94 -17.76
N LYS A 101 9.82 10.16 -16.68
CA LYS A 101 9.81 10.69 -15.29
C LYS A 101 11.03 11.55 -14.95
N MET A 102 12.17 11.34 -15.61
CA MET A 102 13.41 12.05 -15.35
C MET A 102 13.46 13.44 -15.99
N ARG A 103 12.64 13.69 -17.01
CA ARG A 103 12.53 15.00 -17.66
C ARG A 103 12.12 16.07 -16.63
N PRO A 104 12.83 17.22 -16.55
CA PRO A 104 12.51 18.29 -15.60
C PRO A 104 11.04 18.73 -15.64
N GLU A 105 10.45 18.77 -16.84
CA GLU A 105 9.07 19.21 -17.08
C GLU A 105 8.04 18.22 -16.50
N ASN A 106 8.43 16.96 -16.30
CA ASN A 106 7.58 15.91 -15.76
C ASN A 106 7.74 15.71 -14.25
N ARG A 107 8.70 16.38 -13.62
CA ARG A 107 8.92 16.27 -12.20
C ARG A 107 7.82 17.01 -11.43
N ILE A 108 7.06 16.27 -10.63
CA ILE A 108 6.08 16.88 -9.72
C ILE A 108 6.83 17.31 -8.46
N VAL A 109 6.94 18.62 -8.25
CA VAL A 109 7.56 19.22 -7.06
C VAL A 109 6.45 19.72 -6.15
N VAL A 110 6.47 19.29 -4.89
CA VAL A 110 5.54 19.76 -3.86
C VAL A 110 6.16 21.00 -3.22
N SER A 111 5.51 22.16 -3.37
CA SER A 111 5.94 23.39 -2.72
C SER A 111 5.81 23.29 -1.20
N GLU A 112 6.67 24.00 -0.47
CA GLU A 112 6.57 24.11 0.99
C GLU A 112 5.38 24.98 1.43
N THR A 113 4.95 25.90 0.57
CA THR A 113 3.86 26.86 0.76
C THR A 113 2.76 26.68 -0.30
N LEU A 114 1.53 27.11 0.03
CA LEU A 114 0.39 27.13 -0.89
C LEU A 114 0.24 28.52 -1.53
N ASP A 115 1.22 28.90 -2.34
CA ASP A 115 1.16 30.15 -3.10
C ASP A 115 0.34 29.93 -4.38
N MET A 116 -0.76 30.68 -4.51
CA MET A 116 -1.74 30.52 -5.61
C MET A 116 -2.19 29.06 -5.80
N PRO A 117 -2.95 28.51 -4.84
CA PRO A 117 -3.45 27.14 -4.93
C PRO A 117 -4.47 27.00 -6.06
N HIS A 118 -4.55 25.79 -6.64
CA HIS A 118 -5.58 25.48 -7.61
C HIS A 118 -7.00 25.70 -7.02
N PRO A 119 -8.00 26.18 -7.78
CA PRO A 119 -9.34 26.46 -7.25
C PRO A 119 -9.99 25.30 -6.46
N LEU A 120 -9.77 24.06 -6.89
CA LEU A 120 -10.22 22.86 -6.17
C LEU A 120 -9.56 22.70 -4.80
N ILE A 121 -8.30 23.10 -4.66
CA ILE A 121 -7.56 23.06 -3.39
C ILE A 121 -8.07 24.15 -2.45
N ALA A 122 -8.26 25.37 -2.95
CA ALA A 122 -8.85 26.45 -2.18
C ALA A 122 -10.28 26.09 -1.68
N ALA A 123 -11.08 25.45 -2.53
CA ALA A 123 -12.39 24.92 -2.15
C ALA A 123 -12.29 23.81 -1.10
N THR A 124 -11.31 22.92 -1.23
CA THR A 124 -11.06 21.83 -0.29
C THR A 124 -10.59 22.34 1.08
N GLU A 125 -9.69 23.33 1.11
CA GLU A 125 -9.26 23.97 2.35
C GLU A 125 -10.45 24.62 3.08
N ARG A 126 -11.29 25.36 2.35
CA ARG A 126 -12.53 25.94 2.90
C ARG A 126 -13.48 24.87 3.43
N ALA A 127 -13.60 23.74 2.74
CA ALA A 127 -14.41 22.61 3.18
C ALA A 127 -13.87 21.93 4.44
N LEU A 128 -12.55 22.01 4.70
CA LEU A 128 -11.89 21.48 5.89
C LEU A 128 -11.94 22.45 7.09
N ARG A 129 -11.96 23.77 6.86
CA ARG A 129 -12.15 24.81 7.90
C ARG A 129 -13.59 24.73 8.46
N ARG A 130 -13.71 24.35 9.72
CA ARG A 130 -14.95 23.93 10.43
C ARG A 130 -15.99 25.03 10.72
N PRO A 131 -17.24 24.63 11.05
CA PRO A 131 -17.92 24.99 12.32
C PRO A 131 -17.80 23.87 13.38
N LYS A 132 -17.91 24.25 14.67
CA LYS A 132 -17.69 23.42 15.87
C LYS A 132 -18.53 22.11 15.88
N GLY A 133 -17.91 20.97 16.21
CA GLY A 133 -18.64 19.71 16.53
C GLY A 133 -18.15 18.40 15.90
N ARG A 134 -17.21 18.42 14.95
CA ARG A 134 -16.70 17.19 14.31
C ARG A 134 -15.58 16.53 15.15
N ASP A 135 -15.39 15.21 15.02
CA ASP A 135 -14.20 14.53 15.55
C ASP A 135 -12.93 15.06 14.84
N PRO A 136 -11.94 15.64 15.56
CA PRO A 136 -10.68 16.10 14.98
C PRO A 136 -9.84 14.99 14.34
N ARG A 137 -10.17 13.73 14.63
CA ARG A 137 -9.40 12.54 14.24
C ARG A 137 -9.83 11.98 12.88
N ASP A 138 -10.92 12.49 12.29
CA ASP A 138 -11.45 12.03 11.00
C ASP A 138 -12.08 13.19 10.20
N LEU A 139 -11.22 14.04 9.62
CA LEU A 139 -11.66 15.14 8.74
C LEU A 139 -12.01 14.58 7.36
N GLN A 140 -13.26 14.16 7.19
CA GLN A 140 -13.78 13.76 5.89
C GLN A 140 -14.35 14.96 5.11
N THR A 141 -13.99 15.09 3.84
CA THR A 141 -14.50 16.11 2.92
C THR A 141 -15.86 15.77 2.29
N LYS A 142 -16.54 14.73 2.77
CA LYS A 142 -17.81 14.23 2.21
C LYS A 142 -18.87 15.33 2.09
N GLY A 143 -19.49 15.41 0.91
CA GLY A 143 -20.69 16.23 0.65
C GLY A 143 -20.42 17.70 0.34
N ARG A 144 -19.17 18.06 0.02
CA ARG A 144 -18.76 19.41 -0.39
C ARG A 144 -18.00 19.27 -1.70
N GLN A 145 -18.07 20.28 -2.58
CA GLN A 145 -17.27 20.37 -3.81
C GLN A 145 -15.76 20.49 -3.49
N SER A 146 -15.21 19.45 -2.88
CA SER A 146 -13.87 19.33 -2.34
C SER A 146 -13.30 17.95 -2.64
N LEU A 147 -11.98 17.85 -2.66
CA LEU A 147 -11.27 16.61 -2.96
C LEU A 147 -11.45 15.56 -1.86
N ASP A 148 -11.40 14.27 -2.21
CA ASP A 148 -11.54 13.16 -1.27
C ASP A 148 -10.26 13.01 -0.42
N LEU A 149 -10.30 13.61 0.78
CA LEU A 149 -9.20 13.63 1.75
C LEU A 149 -9.66 13.06 3.09
N CYS A 150 -8.77 12.33 3.74
CA CYS A 150 -8.98 11.74 5.06
C CYS A 150 -7.67 11.82 5.85
N VAL A 151 -7.50 12.91 6.59
CA VAL A 151 -6.26 13.19 7.33
C VAL A 151 -6.59 13.78 8.71
N SER A 152 -5.64 13.67 9.64
CA SER A 152 -5.70 14.36 10.92
C SER A 152 -5.46 15.87 10.76
N ASP A 153 -5.87 16.65 11.76
CA ASP A 153 -5.76 18.12 11.74
C ASP A 153 -4.30 18.60 11.53
N GLY A 154 -3.33 17.92 12.14
CA GLY A 154 -1.90 18.21 11.98
C GLY A 154 -1.35 17.93 10.58
N SER A 155 -2.03 17.09 9.80
CA SER A 155 -1.62 16.68 8.46
C SER A 155 -2.33 17.48 7.34
N VAL A 156 -3.30 18.34 7.67
CA VAL A 156 -4.11 19.08 6.67
C VAL A 156 -3.26 19.91 5.72
N GLN A 157 -2.37 20.75 6.23
CA GLN A 157 -1.56 21.65 5.38
C GLN A 157 -0.59 20.87 4.49
N ARG A 158 -0.05 19.74 4.97
CA ARG A 158 0.76 18.84 4.16
C ARG A 158 -0.08 18.16 3.06
N ALA A 159 -1.28 17.70 3.40
CA ALA A 159 -2.19 17.06 2.47
C ALA A 159 -2.60 18.01 1.33
N LEU A 160 -2.94 19.26 1.66
CA LEU A 160 -3.29 20.28 0.68
C LEU A 160 -2.14 20.56 -0.29
N ARG A 161 -0.90 20.68 0.18
CA ARG A 161 0.30 20.88 -0.66
C ARG A 161 0.53 19.73 -1.63
N ILE A 162 0.41 18.48 -1.15
CA ILE A 162 0.55 17.28 -1.98
C ILE A 162 -0.53 17.27 -3.07
N MET A 163 -1.78 17.56 -2.70
CA MET A 163 -2.89 17.55 -3.65
C MET A 163 -2.81 18.71 -4.65
N ASP A 164 -2.31 19.89 -4.25
CA ASP A 164 -2.11 21.02 -5.15
C ASP A 164 -1.09 20.71 -6.23
N ALA A 165 0.06 20.16 -5.84
CA ALA A 165 1.08 19.71 -6.79
C ALA A 165 0.53 18.63 -7.74
N LEU A 166 -0.25 17.68 -7.22
CA LEU A 166 -0.88 16.65 -8.03
C LEU A 166 -1.87 17.23 -9.04
N VAL A 167 -2.78 18.11 -8.61
CA VAL A 167 -3.80 18.71 -9.49
C VAL A 167 -3.15 19.54 -10.59
N LYS A 168 -2.23 20.45 -10.23
CA LYS A 168 -1.50 21.27 -11.21
C LYS A 168 -0.76 20.41 -12.23
N ALA A 169 -0.13 19.33 -11.77
CA ALA A 169 0.61 18.44 -12.65
C ALA A 169 -0.31 17.56 -13.53
N LEU A 170 -1.52 17.27 -13.09
CA LEU A 170 -2.54 16.59 -13.87
C LEU A 170 -3.12 17.53 -14.95
N ASP A 171 -3.41 18.78 -14.59
CA ASP A 171 -3.87 19.81 -15.54
C ASP A 171 -2.84 20.08 -16.63
N ALA A 172 -1.56 20.23 -16.26
CA ALA A 172 -0.45 20.42 -17.21
C ALA A 172 -0.29 19.26 -18.21
N ARG A 173 -0.85 18.08 -17.90
CA ARG A 173 -0.84 16.90 -18.77
C ARG A 173 -2.17 16.64 -19.49
N GLY A 174 -3.10 17.59 -19.44
CA GLY A 174 -4.42 17.46 -20.07
C GLY A 174 -5.33 16.42 -19.40
N MET A 175 -5.05 16.06 -18.15
CA MET A 175 -5.80 15.06 -17.38
C MET A 175 -6.46 15.71 -16.15
N PRO A 176 -7.37 16.68 -16.32
CA PRO A 176 -7.85 17.50 -15.22
C PRO A 176 -8.57 16.65 -14.17
N LEU A 177 -8.24 16.91 -12.90
CA LEU A 177 -8.94 16.28 -11.78
C LEU A 177 -10.31 16.93 -11.61
N ARG A 178 -11.38 16.14 -11.62
CA ARG A 178 -12.75 16.61 -11.46
C ARG A 178 -13.42 15.96 -10.26
N ILE A 179 -14.41 16.63 -9.70
CA ILE A 179 -15.27 16.04 -8.68
C ILE A 179 -16.51 15.55 -9.40
N ILE A 180 -16.70 14.23 -9.42
CA ILE A 180 -17.85 13.58 -10.06
C ILE A 180 -18.59 12.72 -9.05
N GLU A 181 -19.86 12.45 -9.30
CA GLU A 181 -20.64 11.52 -8.51
C GLU A 181 -20.49 10.11 -9.08
N LEU A 182 -19.93 9.20 -8.27
CA LEU A 182 -19.83 7.77 -8.56
C LEU A 182 -20.52 7.01 -7.43
N ASP A 183 -21.42 6.09 -7.75
CA ASP A 183 -22.13 5.24 -6.77
C ASP A 183 -22.80 6.04 -5.64
N LYS A 184 -23.47 7.15 -5.98
CA LYS A 184 -24.11 8.09 -5.04
C LYS A 184 -23.13 8.75 -4.06
N LYS A 185 -21.84 8.82 -4.41
CA LYS A 185 -20.79 9.44 -3.61
C LYS A 185 -19.96 10.37 -4.47
N GLN A 186 -19.70 11.58 -3.97
CA GLN A 186 -18.75 12.50 -4.60
C GLN A 186 -17.32 11.94 -4.47
N ARG A 187 -16.62 11.87 -5.59
CA ARG A 187 -15.23 11.38 -5.69
C ARG A 187 -14.40 12.33 -6.54
N SER A 188 -13.12 12.45 -6.19
CA SER A 188 -12.13 13.09 -7.05
C SER A 188 -11.69 12.09 -8.11
N CYS A 189 -11.91 12.39 -9.38
CA CYS A 189 -11.64 11.48 -10.48
C CYS A 189 -10.85 12.15 -11.61
N VAL A 190 -9.98 11.36 -12.22
CA VAL A 190 -9.34 11.66 -13.50
C VAL A 190 -9.94 10.73 -14.55
N THR A 191 -10.33 11.27 -15.71
CA THR A 191 -10.84 10.47 -16.82
C THR A 191 -9.69 10.13 -17.76
N LEU A 192 -9.34 8.85 -17.87
CA LEU A 192 -8.33 8.33 -18.80
C LEU A 192 -9.00 7.36 -19.76
N GLN A 193 -8.91 7.61 -21.07
CA GLN A 193 -9.45 6.71 -22.10
C GLN A 193 -10.93 6.31 -21.86
N GLY A 194 -11.75 7.24 -21.37
CA GLY A 194 -13.16 7.01 -21.05
C GLY A 194 -13.42 6.32 -19.70
N GLN A 195 -12.39 5.93 -18.96
CA GLN A 195 -12.51 5.35 -17.62
C GLN A 195 -12.27 6.40 -16.54
N ASN A 196 -13.10 6.38 -15.49
CA ASN A 196 -12.96 7.28 -14.34
C ASN A 196 -12.15 6.61 -13.24
N LEU A 197 -10.96 7.15 -12.98
CA LEU A 197 -10.08 6.69 -11.90
C LEU A 197 -10.27 7.58 -10.67
N ALA A 198 -10.82 7.01 -9.59
CA ALA A 198 -10.97 7.71 -8.33
C ALA A 198 -9.63 7.82 -7.58
N ILE A 199 -9.31 9.04 -7.14
CA ILE A 199 -8.12 9.37 -6.37
C ILE A 199 -8.55 9.84 -4.98
N ARG A 200 -7.93 9.29 -3.95
CA ARG A 200 -8.15 9.65 -2.54
C ARG A 200 -6.83 9.71 -1.80
N LEU A 201 -6.63 10.75 -0.99
CA LEU A 201 -5.49 10.82 -0.07
C LEU A 201 -5.94 10.46 1.34
N VAL A 202 -5.30 9.44 1.92
CA VAL A 202 -5.64 8.93 3.26
C VAL A 202 -4.37 8.85 4.10
N GLU A 203 -4.45 9.36 5.33
CA GLU A 203 -3.48 9.11 6.38
C GLU A 203 -3.82 7.78 7.08
N ILE A 204 -2.91 6.81 7.02
CA ILE A 204 -3.08 5.52 7.71
C ILE A 204 -2.61 5.69 9.15
N THR A 205 -3.54 5.80 10.09
CA THR A 205 -3.24 5.87 11.53
C THR A 205 -3.49 4.52 12.19
N VAL A 206 -2.51 4.00 12.94
CA VAL A 206 -2.69 2.83 13.81
C VAL A 206 -3.02 3.32 15.21
N ARG A 207 -4.16 2.89 15.76
CA ARG A 207 -4.56 3.24 17.13
C ARG A 207 -3.63 2.53 18.12
N THR A 208 -2.99 3.30 18.98
CA THR A 208 -2.25 2.79 20.15
C THR A 208 -2.91 3.34 21.41
N GLU A 209 -3.46 2.47 22.24
CA GLU A 209 -3.96 2.89 23.56
C GLU A 209 -2.78 3.17 24.47
N ARG A 210 -2.63 4.45 24.86
CA ARG A 210 -1.71 4.83 25.93
C ARG A 210 -2.49 4.75 27.24
N LYS A 211 -2.02 3.94 28.19
CA LYS A 211 -2.52 4.00 29.57
C LYS A 211 -2.21 5.40 30.10
N LEU A 212 -3.24 6.11 30.56
CA LEU A 212 -3.04 7.36 31.30
C LEU A 212 -2.27 7.01 32.57
N HIS A 213 -1.06 7.54 32.73
CA HIS A 213 -0.39 7.53 34.01
C HIS A 213 -1.09 8.59 34.86
N VAL A 214 -1.88 8.15 35.84
CA VAL A 214 -2.45 9.04 36.83
C VAL A 214 -1.34 9.28 37.84
N ASP A 215 -0.57 10.36 37.66
CA ASP A 215 0.31 10.86 38.71
C ASP A 215 -0.59 11.36 39.85
N ALA A 216 -0.74 10.52 40.88
CA ALA A 216 -1.35 10.91 42.14
C ALA A 216 -0.38 11.87 42.85
N VAL A 217 -0.54 13.17 42.58
CA VAL A 217 0.05 14.22 43.42
C VAL A 217 -0.74 14.25 44.72
N SER A 218 -0.31 13.44 45.69
CA SER A 218 -0.73 13.56 47.08
C SER A 218 -0.14 14.85 47.65
N VAL A 219 -0.95 15.91 47.70
CA VAL A 219 -0.61 17.15 48.44
C VAL A 219 -0.80 16.86 49.93
N PRO A 220 0.23 16.97 50.79
CA PRO A 220 0.03 16.88 52.23
C PRO A 220 -0.58 18.19 52.72
N VAL A 221 -1.74 18.10 53.34
CA VAL A 221 -2.34 19.17 54.15
C VAL A 221 -1.50 19.29 55.42
N LEU A 222 -0.74 20.37 55.55
CA LEU A 222 -0.10 20.75 56.81
C LEU A 222 -1.14 21.42 57.71
N SER A 223 -1.06 21.04 58.98
CA SER A 223 -1.96 21.29 60.11
C SER A 223 -2.04 22.74 60.54
#